data_AF-A0A8C5I0I6-F1
#
_entry.id   AF-A0A8C5I0I6-F1
#
_cell.length_a   1.000
_cell.length_b   1.000
_cell.length_c   1.000
_cell.angle_alpha   90.00
_cell.angle_beta   90.00
_cell.angle_gamma   90.00
#
_symmetry.space_group_name_H-M   'P 1'
#
loop_
_entity.id
_entity.type
_entity.pdbx_description
1 polymer ?
#
loop_
_entity_poly.entity_id
_entity_poly.type
_entity_poly.pdbx_seq_one_letter_code
_entity_poly.pdbx_strand_id
1 'polypeptide(L)'
;MRFARSKRVMSLKTIDSCFEELKESRLVEETFTVDEVREMLDGLQVVVRGEVEMELINTAHTNVLLLRQLFSQAEKFYLRLQSDISELENRELLEKVAHFEKTDFKNPKPKLAPLNEGGISELLQKEISSLEDTVAALREDYERSLCANAASQKDLQENLISLALAEKEFQQTAAYRNMEEILTRRTRHIKDRSENGAAVEYLLYYILV
;
A
#
# COMPACT_ATOMS: atom_id res chain seq x y z
N MET A 1 22.31 -6.21 5.63
CA MET A 1 23.17 -6.85 4.61
C MET A 1 24.28 -7.76 5.17
N ARG A 2 24.86 -7.52 6.37
CA ARG A 2 25.94 -8.37 6.92
C ARG A 2 25.55 -9.85 7.04
N PHE A 3 24.35 -10.14 7.54
CA PHE A 3 23.83 -11.51 7.69
C PHE A 3 23.78 -12.27 6.36
N ALA A 4 23.10 -11.72 5.34
CA ALA A 4 22.99 -12.34 4.01
C ALA A 4 24.35 -12.57 3.35
N ARG A 5 25.29 -11.62 3.52
CA ARG A 5 26.66 -11.77 3.02
C ARG A 5 27.44 -12.87 3.74
N SER A 6 27.38 -12.94 5.08
CA SER A 6 28.05 -14.01 5.84
C SER A 6 27.53 -15.39 5.46
N LYS A 7 26.21 -15.53 5.28
CA LYS A 7 25.56 -16.73 4.74
C LYS A 7 26.15 -17.11 3.38
N ARG A 8 26.16 -16.17 2.42
CA ARG A 8 26.73 -16.39 1.08
C ARG A 8 28.19 -16.87 1.13
N VAL A 9 29.02 -16.25 1.95
CA VAL A 9 30.44 -16.67 2.10
C VAL A 9 30.56 -18.08 2.66
N MET A 10 29.70 -18.44 3.62
CA MET A 10 29.69 -19.79 4.19
C MET A 10 29.24 -20.82 3.16
N SER A 11 28.18 -20.54 2.37
CA SER A 11 27.71 -21.42 1.30
C SER A 11 28.77 -21.64 0.22
N LEU A 12 29.50 -20.59 -0.16
CA LEU A 12 30.63 -20.72 -1.10
C LEU A 12 31.71 -21.65 -0.55
N LYS A 13 32.06 -21.52 0.74
CA LYS A 13 33.01 -22.42 1.38
C LYS A 13 32.54 -23.87 1.38
N THR A 14 31.25 -24.11 1.62
CA THR A 14 30.68 -25.46 1.55
C THR A 14 30.84 -26.05 0.15
N ILE A 15 30.54 -25.26 -0.89
CA ILE A 15 30.74 -25.68 -2.28
C ILE A 15 32.23 -25.98 -2.53
N ASP A 16 33.14 -25.08 -2.17
CA ASP A 16 34.59 -25.28 -2.32
C ASP A 16 35.04 -26.59 -1.63
N SER A 17 34.53 -26.85 -0.42
CA SER A 17 34.80 -28.10 0.31
C SER A 17 34.33 -29.35 -0.46
N CYS A 18 33.19 -29.33 -1.16
CA CYS A 18 32.77 -30.47 -1.98
C CYS A 18 33.79 -30.79 -3.10
N PHE A 19 34.40 -29.77 -3.70
CA PHE A 19 35.41 -29.95 -4.74
C PHE A 19 36.74 -30.45 -4.15
N GLU A 20 37.16 -29.93 -3.00
CA GLU A 20 38.37 -30.42 -2.32
C GLU A 20 38.19 -31.86 -1.83
N GLU A 21 37.02 -32.21 -1.26
CA GLU A 21 36.71 -33.58 -0.85
C GLU A 21 36.78 -34.56 -2.02
N LEU A 22 36.27 -34.19 -3.21
CA LEU A 22 36.41 -35.04 -4.40
C LEU A 22 37.87 -35.18 -4.82
N LYS A 23 38.63 -34.09 -4.81
CA LYS A 23 40.06 -34.10 -5.18
C LYS A 23 40.87 -35.00 -4.25
N GLU A 24 40.63 -34.92 -2.94
CA GLU A 24 41.35 -35.68 -1.92
C GLU A 24 40.91 -37.15 -1.86
N SER A 25 39.66 -37.47 -2.19
CA SER A 25 39.11 -38.82 -2.03
C SER A 25 39.03 -39.66 -3.31
N ARG A 26 38.75 -39.05 -4.47
CA ARG A 26 38.55 -39.77 -5.74
C ARG A 26 39.60 -39.42 -6.80
N LEU A 27 40.16 -38.21 -6.80
CA LEU A 27 41.17 -37.79 -7.79
C LEU A 27 42.61 -38.01 -7.29
N VAL A 28 42.92 -39.24 -6.87
CA VAL A 28 44.22 -39.58 -6.23
C VAL A 28 45.19 -40.36 -7.13
N GLU A 29 44.69 -40.90 -8.25
CA GLU A 29 45.47 -41.72 -9.17
C GLU A 29 46.13 -40.87 -10.28
N GLU A 30 47.25 -41.35 -10.84
CA GLU A 30 47.95 -40.64 -11.93
C GLU A 30 47.21 -40.72 -13.28
N THR A 31 46.38 -41.75 -13.48
CA THR A 31 45.66 -41.98 -14.74
C THR A 31 44.23 -42.39 -14.48
N PHE A 32 43.29 -41.80 -15.24
CA PHE A 32 41.88 -42.15 -15.20
C PHE A 32 41.36 -42.43 -16.60
N THR A 33 40.41 -43.36 -16.70
CA THR A 33 39.60 -43.52 -17.91
C THR A 33 38.58 -42.39 -18.02
N VAL A 34 38.09 -42.16 -19.24
CA VAL A 34 37.07 -41.13 -19.47
C VAL A 34 35.79 -41.41 -18.69
N ASP A 35 35.41 -42.68 -18.54
CA ASP A 35 34.17 -43.06 -17.86
C ASP A 35 34.25 -42.86 -16.34
N GLU A 36 35.40 -43.12 -15.72
CA GLU A 36 35.64 -42.80 -14.30
C GLU A 36 35.58 -41.28 -14.06
N VAL A 37 36.18 -40.48 -14.95
CA VAL A 37 36.11 -39.01 -14.86
C VAL A 37 34.68 -38.51 -15.00
N ARG A 38 33.89 -39.09 -15.92
CA ARG A 38 32.46 -38.74 -16.06
C ARG A 38 31.68 -39.08 -14.79
N GLU A 39 31.86 -40.27 -14.23
CA GLU A 39 31.17 -40.68 -13.01
C GLU A 39 31.52 -39.76 -11.82
N MET A 40 32.80 -39.38 -11.69
CA MET A 40 33.24 -38.42 -10.66
C MET A 40 32.56 -37.05 -10.82
N LEU A 41 32.50 -36.53 -12.05
CA LEU A 41 31.85 -35.24 -12.32
C LEU A 41 30.34 -35.28 -12.10
N ASP A 42 29.68 -36.37 -12.50
CA ASP A 42 28.25 -36.56 -12.30
C ASP A 42 27.92 -36.64 -10.79
N GLY A 43 28.73 -37.37 -10.02
CA GLY A 43 28.61 -37.43 -8.57
C GLY A 43 28.76 -36.06 -7.90
N LEU A 44 29.79 -35.29 -8.29
CA LEU A 44 30.01 -33.94 -7.78
C LEU A 44 28.87 -33.00 -8.14
N GLN A 45 28.35 -33.08 -9.37
CA GLN A 45 27.22 -32.28 -9.81
C GLN A 45 25.99 -32.53 -8.92
N VAL A 46 25.70 -33.78 -8.56
CA VAL A 46 24.57 -34.12 -7.67
C VAL A 46 24.75 -33.48 -6.30
N VAL A 47 25.94 -33.58 -5.70
CA VAL A 47 26.23 -33.01 -4.37
C VAL A 47 26.13 -31.49 -4.39
N VAL A 48 26.83 -30.82 -5.31
CA VAL A 48 26.84 -29.36 -5.42
C VAL A 48 25.44 -28.82 -5.73
N ARG A 49 24.68 -29.49 -6.61
CA ARG A 49 23.28 -29.13 -6.87
C ARG A 49 22.44 -29.20 -5.60
N GLY A 50 22.60 -30.25 -4.79
CA GLY A 50 21.90 -30.40 -3.51
C GLY A 50 22.21 -29.27 -2.54
N GLU A 51 23.49 -28.92 -2.38
CA GLU A 51 23.92 -27.81 -1.52
C GLU A 51 23.33 -26.46 -1.97
N VAL A 52 23.37 -26.19 -3.29
CA VAL A 52 22.81 -24.95 -3.85
C VAL A 52 21.29 -24.91 -3.69
N GLU A 53 20.59 -26.01 -3.97
CA GLU A 53 19.13 -26.10 -3.82
C GLU A 53 18.71 -25.88 -2.36
N MET A 54 19.39 -26.54 -1.41
CA MET A 54 19.12 -26.35 0.00
C MET A 54 19.31 -24.90 0.44
N GLU A 55 20.38 -24.22 0.00
CA GLU A 55 20.60 -22.83 0.36
C GLU A 55 19.59 -21.87 -0.30
N LEU A 56 19.15 -22.14 -1.53
CA LEU A 56 18.09 -21.37 -2.18
C LEU A 56 16.76 -21.47 -1.42
N ILE A 57 16.39 -22.69 -1.01
CA ILE A 57 15.20 -22.95 -0.17
C ILE A 57 15.32 -22.20 1.17
N ASN A 58 16.47 -22.33 1.82
CA ASN A 58 16.75 -21.68 3.09
C ASN A 58 16.66 -20.14 3.00
N THR A 59 17.16 -19.57 1.90
CA THR A 59 17.09 -18.14 1.61
C THR A 59 15.63 -17.70 1.43
N ALA A 60 14.84 -18.45 0.68
CA ALA A 60 13.42 -18.16 0.49
C ALA A 60 12.65 -18.19 1.82
N HIS A 61 12.84 -19.24 2.62
CA HIS A 61 12.21 -19.36 3.95
C HIS A 61 12.60 -18.22 4.88
N THR A 62 13.89 -17.89 4.93
CA THR A 62 14.40 -16.80 5.78
C THR A 62 13.82 -15.45 5.37
N ASN A 63 13.71 -15.19 4.06
CA ASN A 63 13.12 -13.94 3.55
C ASN A 63 11.63 -13.84 3.89
N VAL A 64 10.86 -14.94 3.78
CA VAL A 64 9.46 -14.96 4.18
C VAL A 64 9.30 -14.64 5.67
N LEU A 65 10.14 -15.21 6.53
CA LEU A 65 10.12 -14.91 7.97
C LEU A 65 10.48 -13.45 8.27
N LEU A 66 11.48 -12.90 7.57
CA LEU A 66 11.88 -11.51 7.71
C LEU A 66 10.74 -10.56 7.30
N LEU A 67 10.11 -10.80 6.15
CA LEU A 67 8.97 -10.01 5.68
C LEU A 67 7.81 -10.08 6.68
N ARG A 68 7.49 -11.27 7.19
CA ARG A 68 6.46 -11.44 8.24
C ARG A 68 6.77 -10.60 9.47
N GLN A 69 8.03 -10.59 9.91
CA GLN A 69 8.46 -9.82 11.07
C GLN A 69 8.42 -8.31 10.81
N LEU A 70 8.77 -7.85 9.61
CA LEU A 70 8.69 -6.44 9.23
C LEU A 70 7.24 -5.97 9.15
N PHE A 71 6.34 -6.74 8.53
CA PHE A 71 4.92 -6.40 8.45
C PHE A 71 4.24 -6.39 9.81
N SER A 72 4.55 -7.35 10.67
CA SER A 72 4.02 -7.36 12.05
C SER A 72 4.50 -6.14 12.86
N GLN A 73 5.71 -5.63 12.60
CA GLN A 73 6.15 -4.38 13.20
C GLN A 73 5.41 -3.19 12.62
N ALA A 74 5.32 -3.09 11.28
CA ALA A 74 4.61 -1.99 10.61
C ALA A 74 3.14 -1.88 11.04
N GLU A 75 2.46 -3.02 11.24
CA GLU A 75 1.09 -3.08 11.76
C GLU A 75 0.97 -2.46 13.16
N LYS A 76 1.93 -2.71 14.06
CA LYS A 76 1.96 -2.07 15.40
C LYS A 76 2.12 -0.56 15.34
N PHE A 77 2.71 -0.05 14.27
CA PHE A 77 2.85 1.39 14.01
C PHE A 77 1.74 1.93 13.10
N TYR A 78 0.71 1.12 12.79
CA TYR A 78 -0.43 1.48 11.94
C TYR A 78 -0.03 1.98 10.53
N LEU A 79 1.11 1.52 10.02
CA LEU A 79 1.57 1.87 8.68
C LEU A 79 0.80 1.09 7.62
N ARG A 80 0.37 1.79 6.56
CA ARG A 80 -0.17 1.15 5.35
C ARG A 80 0.97 0.87 4.38
N LEU A 81 1.17 -0.39 4.05
CA LEU A 81 2.20 -0.82 3.11
C LEU A 81 1.56 -1.18 1.77
N GLN A 82 2.18 -0.75 0.67
CA GLN A 82 1.83 -1.15 -0.69
C GLN A 82 3.05 -1.83 -1.30
N SER A 83 2.84 -3.02 -1.85
CA SER A 83 3.91 -3.75 -2.55
C SER A 83 3.82 -3.47 -4.04
N ASP A 84 4.88 -2.88 -4.61
CA ASP A 84 5.07 -2.80 -6.06
C ASP A 84 6.07 -3.87 -6.50
N ILE A 85 5.56 -4.89 -7.21
CA ILE A 85 6.35 -6.03 -7.67
C ILE A 85 7.28 -5.62 -8.82
N SER A 86 6.95 -4.53 -9.52
CA SER A 86 7.69 -4.04 -10.69
C SER A 86 9.11 -3.58 -10.32
N GLU A 87 9.35 -3.27 -9.05
CA GLU A 87 10.66 -2.82 -8.57
C GLU A 87 11.63 -3.96 -8.21
N LEU A 88 11.14 -5.20 -8.05
CA LEU A 88 11.95 -6.33 -7.54
C LEU A 88 13.05 -6.78 -8.52
N GLU A 89 12.83 -6.59 -9.83
CA GLU A 89 13.79 -6.93 -10.88
C GLU A 89 14.52 -5.69 -11.44
N ASN A 90 14.41 -4.55 -10.75
CA ASN A 90 15.04 -3.32 -11.20
C ASN A 90 16.57 -3.45 -11.13
N ARG A 91 17.18 -3.62 -12.30
CA ARG A 91 18.62 -3.83 -12.46
C ARG A 91 19.47 -2.70 -11.85
N GLU A 92 19.01 -1.47 -11.92
CA GLU A 92 19.72 -0.32 -11.34
C GLU A 92 19.73 -0.39 -9.80
N LEU A 93 18.59 -0.74 -9.19
CA LEU A 93 18.50 -0.93 -7.74
C LEU A 93 19.37 -2.11 -7.28
N LEU A 94 19.36 -3.22 -8.03
CA LEU A 94 20.22 -4.37 -7.76
C LEU A 94 21.71 -4.02 -7.86
N GLU A 95 22.10 -3.19 -8.83
CA GLU A 95 23.48 -2.71 -8.98
C GLU A 95 23.89 -1.79 -7.83
N LYS A 96 23.02 -0.88 -7.39
CA LYS A 96 23.26 -0.04 -6.20
C LYS A 96 23.47 -0.88 -4.94
N VAL A 97 22.64 -1.92 -4.75
CA VAL A 97 22.80 -2.87 -3.64
C VAL A 97 24.13 -3.61 -3.75
N ALA A 98 24.50 -4.09 -4.95
CA ALA A 98 25.77 -4.76 -5.17
C ALA A 98 26.98 -3.85 -4.91
N HIS A 99 26.92 -2.58 -5.29
CA HIS A 99 27.96 -1.61 -4.98
C HIS A 99 28.07 -1.37 -3.47
N PHE A 100 26.94 -1.20 -2.80
CA PHE A 100 26.89 -1.03 -1.34
C PHE A 100 27.53 -2.21 -0.59
N GLU A 101 27.24 -3.45 -1.01
CA GLU A 101 27.86 -4.65 -0.44
C GLU A 101 29.39 -4.66 -0.60
N LYS A 102 29.94 -4.09 -1.69
CA LYS A 102 31.39 -4.03 -1.95
C LYS A 102 32.09 -2.97 -1.10
N THR A 103 31.46 -1.82 -0.84
CA THR A 103 32.08 -0.68 -0.15
C THR A 103 32.11 -0.82 1.37
N ASP A 104 31.07 -1.40 1.98
CA ASP A 104 30.86 -1.41 3.44
C ASP A 104 31.88 -2.26 4.26
N PHE A 105 32.79 -2.98 3.57
CA PHE A 105 33.83 -3.79 4.21
C PHE A 105 35.25 -3.51 3.72
N LYS A 106 35.44 -2.69 2.68
CA LYS A 106 36.78 -2.24 2.27
C LYS A 106 37.31 -1.11 3.16
N ASN A 107 36.39 -0.41 3.82
CA ASN A 107 36.73 0.58 4.85
C ASN A 107 36.39 -0.02 6.21
N PRO A 108 37.36 -0.41 7.06
CA PRO A 108 37.07 -0.51 8.48
C PRO A 108 36.55 0.87 8.89
N LYS A 109 35.26 0.98 9.20
CA LYS A 109 34.71 2.21 9.77
C LYS A 109 35.64 2.60 10.93
N PRO A 110 36.21 3.82 10.96
CA PRO A 110 36.88 4.28 12.16
C PRO A 110 35.87 4.10 13.28
N LYS A 111 36.29 3.41 14.36
CA LYS A 111 35.49 3.28 15.58
C LYS A 111 34.88 4.64 15.86
N LEU A 112 33.56 4.70 15.96
CA LEU A 112 32.81 5.92 16.26
C LEU A 112 33.53 6.60 17.43
N ALA A 113 34.22 7.69 17.14
CA ALA A 113 34.77 8.54 18.18
C ALA A 113 33.57 9.03 19.00
N PRO A 114 33.71 9.16 20.33
CA PRO A 114 32.69 9.80 21.14
C PRO A 114 32.34 11.14 20.48
N LEU A 115 31.07 11.34 20.14
CA LEU A 115 30.58 12.61 19.63
C LEU A 115 30.91 13.67 20.67
N ASN A 116 31.90 14.51 20.36
CA ASN A 116 32.14 15.73 21.10
C ASN A 116 30.83 16.53 21.08
N GLU A 117 30.50 17.20 22.19
CA GLU A 117 29.18 17.78 22.50
C GLU A 117 28.57 18.67 21.38
N GLY A 118 29.37 19.16 20.43
CA GLY A 118 28.91 19.90 19.25
C GLY A 118 28.14 19.10 18.20
N GLY A 119 28.41 17.80 18.00
CA GLY A 119 27.78 17.03 16.92
C GLY A 119 26.30 16.70 17.16
N ILE A 120 25.89 16.60 18.42
CA ILE A 120 24.48 16.43 18.81
C ILE A 120 23.72 17.74 18.60
N SER A 121 24.35 18.89 18.92
CA SER A 121 23.76 20.21 18.72
C SER A 121 23.49 20.50 17.24
N GLU A 122 24.41 20.15 16.34
CA GLU A 122 24.23 20.33 14.89
C GLU A 122 23.11 19.44 14.31
N LEU A 123 23.01 18.19 14.78
CA LEU A 123 21.93 17.28 14.38
C LEU A 123 20.57 17.76 14.88
N LEU A 124 20.50 18.24 16.12
CA LEU A 124 19.28 18.83 16.68
C LEU A 124 18.88 20.11 15.92
N GLN A 125 19.84 20.99 15.59
CA GLN A 125 19.59 22.19 14.79
C GLN A 125 19.01 21.84 13.41
N LYS A 126 19.54 20.80 12.77
CA LYS A 126 19.06 20.32 11.47
C LYS A 126 17.65 19.74 11.56
N GLU A 127 17.36 18.98 12.61
CA GLU A 127 16.03 18.43 12.86
C GLU A 127 15.01 19.54 13.14
N ILE A 128 15.39 20.55 13.93
CA ILE A 128 14.56 21.73 14.20
C ILE A 128 14.24 22.47 12.90
N SER A 129 15.24 22.74 12.06
CA SER A 129 15.02 23.40 10.76
C SER A 129 14.10 22.58 9.85
N SER A 130 14.27 21.25 9.80
CA SER A 130 13.40 20.38 9.01
C SER A 130 11.96 20.35 9.55
N LEU A 131 11.79 20.38 10.86
CA LEU A 131 10.48 20.47 11.51
C LEU A 131 9.81 21.82 11.23
N GLU A 132 10.56 22.92 11.26
CA GLU A 132 10.06 24.25 10.92
C GLU A 132 9.58 24.33 9.46
N ASP A 133 10.35 23.79 8.53
CA ASP A 133 10.00 23.74 7.10
C ASP A 133 8.73 22.91 6.86
N THR A 134 8.61 21.75 7.51
CA THR A 134 7.41 20.90 7.38
C THR A 134 6.17 21.55 8.00
N VAL A 135 6.32 22.24 9.12
CA VAL A 135 5.22 23.00 9.74
C VAL A 135 4.79 24.17 8.84
N ALA A 136 5.74 24.86 8.21
CA ALA A 136 5.43 25.95 7.28
C ALA A 136 4.65 25.43 6.06
N ALA A 137 5.11 24.34 5.44
CA ALA A 137 4.43 23.71 4.31
C ALA A 137 3.02 23.23 4.67
N LEU A 138 2.86 22.58 5.83
CA LEU A 138 1.55 22.10 6.30
C LEU A 138 0.57 23.25 6.57
N ARG A 139 1.05 24.38 7.09
CA ARG A 139 0.21 25.58 7.30
C ARG A 139 -0.24 26.17 5.97
N GLU A 140 0.66 26.27 4.99
CA GLU A 140 0.32 26.78 3.65
C GLU A 140 -0.72 25.89 2.94
N ASP A 141 -0.56 24.57 3.03
CA ASP A 141 -1.52 23.61 2.48
C ASP A 141 -2.88 23.69 3.18
N TYR A 142 -2.87 23.85 4.51
CA TYR A 142 -4.10 24.03 5.29
C TYR A 142 -4.84 25.31 4.89
N GLU A 143 -4.14 26.44 4.76
CA GLU A 143 -4.73 27.71 4.32
C GLU A 143 -5.28 27.62 2.89
N ARG A 144 -4.54 27.00 1.96
CA ARG A 144 -5.03 26.76 0.59
C ARG A 144 -6.31 25.92 0.57
N SER A 145 -6.35 24.86 1.35
CA SER A 145 -7.54 24.00 1.48
C SER A 145 -8.72 24.75 2.08
N LEU A 146 -8.48 25.57 3.11
CA LEU A 146 -9.51 26.41 3.72
C LEU A 146 -10.11 27.40 2.72
N CYS A 147 -9.28 28.08 1.93
CA CYS A 147 -9.73 29.01 0.90
C CYS A 147 -10.54 28.31 -0.21
N ALA A 148 -10.10 27.14 -0.67
CA ALA A 148 -10.83 26.36 -1.68
C ALA A 148 -12.20 25.89 -1.15
N ASN A 149 -12.26 25.46 0.10
CA ASN A 149 -13.51 25.07 0.75
C ASN A 149 -14.45 26.26 0.95
N ALA A 150 -13.94 27.42 1.37
CA ALA A 150 -14.75 28.63 1.52
C ALA A 150 -15.33 29.10 0.17
N ALA A 151 -14.53 29.04 -0.91
CA ALA A 151 -14.99 29.39 -2.25
C ALA A 151 -16.11 28.45 -2.73
N SER A 152 -15.89 27.13 -2.64
CA SER A 152 -16.91 26.15 -3.04
C SER A 152 -18.19 26.22 -2.20
N GLN A 153 -18.08 26.51 -0.89
CA GLN A 153 -19.24 26.72 -0.03
C GLN A 153 -20.05 27.94 -0.48
N LYS A 154 -19.37 29.03 -0.85
CA LYS A 154 -20.02 30.24 -1.35
C LYS A 154 -20.74 29.98 -2.68
N ASP A 155 -20.09 29.29 -3.61
CA ASP A 155 -20.69 28.93 -4.90
C ASP A 155 -21.93 28.04 -4.71
N LEU A 156 -21.87 27.07 -3.79
CA LEU A 156 -23.02 26.23 -3.47
C LEU A 156 -24.18 27.07 -2.89
N GLN A 157 -23.87 28.03 -2.01
CA GLN A 157 -24.87 28.91 -1.43
C GLN A 157 -25.51 29.83 -2.47
N GLU A 158 -24.73 30.38 -3.40
CA GLU A 158 -25.24 31.19 -4.52
C GLU A 158 -26.15 30.36 -5.43
N ASN A 159 -25.77 29.12 -5.75
CA ASN A 159 -26.60 28.21 -6.53
C ASN A 159 -27.94 27.88 -5.83
N LEU A 160 -27.92 27.62 -4.51
CA LEU A 160 -29.13 27.37 -3.73
C LEU A 160 -30.08 28.57 -3.73
N ILE A 161 -29.55 29.79 -3.58
CA ILE A 161 -30.34 31.02 -3.65
C ILE A 161 -30.98 31.17 -5.03
N SER A 162 -30.20 30.95 -6.10
CA SER A 162 -30.70 31.05 -7.48
C SER A 162 -31.83 30.07 -7.77
N LEU A 163 -31.72 28.83 -7.27
CA LEU A 163 -32.74 27.79 -7.44
C LEU A 163 -34.02 28.16 -6.68
N ALA A 164 -33.90 28.65 -5.43
CA ALA A 164 -35.04 29.07 -4.64
C ALA A 164 -35.79 30.26 -5.27
N LEU A 165 -35.05 31.18 -5.90
CA LEU A 165 -35.65 32.30 -6.65
C LEU A 165 -36.40 31.80 -7.89
N ALA A 166 -35.78 30.91 -8.68
CA ALA A 166 -36.42 30.32 -9.85
C ALA A 166 -37.69 29.52 -9.49
N GLU A 167 -37.67 28.77 -8.39
CA GLU A 167 -38.84 28.06 -7.89
C GLU A 167 -39.96 29.03 -7.50
N LYS A 168 -39.63 30.11 -6.79
CA LYS A 168 -40.61 31.14 -6.40
C LYS A 168 -41.21 31.85 -7.61
N GLU A 169 -40.41 32.13 -8.64
CA GLU A 169 -40.90 32.71 -9.90
C GLU A 169 -41.82 31.74 -10.63
N PHE A 170 -41.44 30.45 -10.71
CA PHE A 170 -42.26 29.41 -11.30
C PHE A 170 -43.62 29.27 -10.60
N GLN A 171 -43.64 29.27 -9.27
CA GLN A 171 -44.87 29.21 -8.46
C GLN A 171 -45.82 30.39 -8.71
N GLN A 172 -45.30 31.57 -9.08
CA GLN A 172 -46.11 32.74 -9.40
C GLN A 172 -46.78 32.66 -10.78
N THR A 173 -46.37 31.74 -11.64
CA THR A 173 -46.92 31.62 -12.99
C THR A 173 -48.40 31.21 -12.97
N ALA A 174 -49.15 31.66 -13.97
CA ALA A 174 -50.54 31.26 -14.14
C ALA A 174 -50.67 29.75 -14.38
N ALA A 175 -49.70 29.14 -15.07
CA ALA A 175 -49.67 27.70 -15.31
C ALA A 175 -49.60 26.91 -14.00
N TYR A 176 -48.73 27.30 -13.07
CA TYR A 176 -48.60 26.65 -11.76
C TYR A 176 -49.89 26.78 -10.95
N ARG A 177 -50.45 27.99 -10.84
CA ARG A 177 -51.72 28.25 -10.12
C ARG A 177 -52.89 27.48 -10.71
N ASN A 178 -53.02 27.43 -12.03
CA ASN A 178 -54.07 26.67 -12.70
C ASN A 178 -53.91 25.16 -12.42
N MET A 179 -52.67 24.65 -12.47
CA MET A 179 -52.38 23.25 -12.18
C MET A 179 -52.71 22.90 -10.72
N GLU A 180 -52.32 23.75 -9.77
CA GLU A 180 -52.62 23.58 -8.35
C GLU A 180 -54.14 23.59 -8.08
N GLU A 181 -54.89 24.46 -8.76
CA GLU A 181 -56.34 24.49 -8.66
C GLU A 181 -57.00 23.23 -9.21
N ILE A 182 -56.53 22.72 -10.37
CA ILE A 182 -56.98 21.45 -10.94
C ILE A 182 -56.70 20.31 -9.96
N LEU A 183 -55.50 20.24 -9.40
CA LEU A 183 -55.12 19.21 -8.43
C LEU A 183 -56.01 19.28 -7.17
N THR A 184 -56.23 20.47 -6.63
CA THR A 184 -57.07 20.70 -5.44
C THR A 184 -58.53 20.33 -5.69
N ARG A 185 -59.08 20.70 -6.85
CA ARG A 185 -60.45 20.32 -7.25
C ARG A 185 -60.57 18.81 -7.39
N ARG A 186 -59.59 18.15 -8.01
CA ARG A 186 -59.60 16.70 -8.21
C ARG A 186 -59.49 15.95 -6.88
N THR A 187 -58.66 16.42 -5.97
CA THR A 187 -58.53 15.87 -4.61
C THR A 187 -59.83 15.99 -3.82
N ARG A 188 -60.50 17.15 -3.86
CA ARG A 188 -61.83 17.31 -3.24
C ARG A 188 -62.86 16.37 -3.83
N HIS A 189 -62.94 16.27 -5.15
CA HIS A 189 -63.89 15.37 -5.81
C HIS A 189 -63.65 13.89 -5.48
N ILE A 190 -62.39 13.46 -5.31
CA ILE A 190 -62.05 12.10 -4.86
C ILE A 190 -62.54 11.89 -3.42
N LYS A 191 -62.32 12.87 -2.54
CA LYS A 191 -62.76 12.81 -1.14
C LYS A 191 -64.28 12.75 -1.04
N ASP A 192 -65.01 13.63 -1.73
CA ASP A 192 -66.48 13.65 -1.73
C ASP A 192 -67.07 12.34 -2.27
N ARG A 193 -66.44 11.74 -3.29
CA ARG A 193 -66.85 10.40 -3.78
C ARG A 193 -66.61 9.30 -2.77
N SER A 194 -65.51 9.36 -2.00
CA SER A 194 -65.25 8.39 -0.94
C SER A 194 -66.24 8.52 0.23
N GLU A 195 -66.60 9.75 0.62
CA GLU A 195 -67.55 10.02 1.70
C GLU A 195 -68.98 9.65 1.29
N ASN A 196 -69.40 10.01 0.07
CA ASN A 196 -70.69 9.59 -0.47
C ASN A 196 -70.78 8.07 -0.68
N GLY A 197 -69.68 7.42 -1.08
CA GLY A 197 -69.60 5.96 -1.15
C GLY A 197 -69.88 5.30 0.20
N ALA A 198 -69.25 5.81 1.26
CA ALA A 198 -69.48 5.33 2.63
C ALA A 198 -70.92 5.60 3.12
N ALA A 199 -71.51 6.75 2.77
CA ALA A 199 -72.90 7.06 3.11
C ALA A 199 -73.91 6.14 2.39
N VAL A 200 -73.62 5.77 1.13
CA VAL A 200 -74.45 4.83 0.36
C VAL A 200 -74.34 3.41 0.91
N GLU A 201 -73.15 2.96 1.33
CA GLU A 201 -73.00 1.68 2.04
C GLU A 201 -73.82 1.66 3.34
N TYR A 202 -73.81 2.76 4.11
CA TYR A 202 -74.58 2.89 5.35
C TYR A 202 -76.11 2.87 5.11
N LEU A 203 -76.59 3.51 4.04
CA LEU A 203 -78.01 3.52 3.68
C LEU A 203 -78.48 2.18 3.10
N LEU A 204 -77.65 1.50 2.29
CA LEU A 204 -77.94 0.14 1.82
C LEU A 204 -78.07 -0.85 2.98
N TYR A 205 -77.22 -0.72 4.01
CA TYR A 205 -77.33 -1.52 5.24
C TYR A 205 -78.68 -1.32 5.95
N TYR A 206 -79.20 -0.09 5.98
CA TYR A 206 -80.48 0.23 6.65
C TYR A 206 -81.74 -0.17 5.86
N ILE A 207 -81.66 -0.32 4.54
CA ILE A 207 -82.82 -0.70 3.69
C ILE A 207 -82.95 -2.23 3.58
N LEU A 208 -81.86 -2.97 3.81
CA LEU A 208 -81.81 -4.44 3.70
C LEU A 208 -82.08 -5.17 5.04
N VAL A 209 -82.47 -4.46 6.10
CA VAL A 209 -82.90 -4.99 7.41
C VAL A 209 -84.36 -4.65 7.63
#